data_AF-A0A373Q8M9-F1
#
_entry.id   AF-A0A373Q8M9-F1
#
_cell.length_a   1.000
_cell.length_b   1.000
_cell.length_c   1.000
_cell.angle_alpha   90.00
_cell.angle_beta   90.00
_cell.angle_gamma   90.00
#
_symmetry.space_group_name_H-M   'P 1'
#
loop_
_entity.id
_entity.type
_entity.pdbx_description
1 polymer ?
#
loop_
_entity_poly.entity_id
_entity_poly.type
_entity_poly.pdbx_seq_one_letter_code
_entity_poly.pdbx_strand_id
1 'polypeptide(L)'
;MRNIHTIRRIVATMANRLKKMGLTLSAAFKKAWALIKGKAIESKIAGVTKGNRQKALHRLLTHYTPNQVNVWLERDKANLHDNNAVAVMISVNRSVAYKMGYIPSNLAYVISAIVDKGIRLKTTFKEVRGHYTKYMNYGAVITLQLS
;
A
#
# COMPACT_ATOMS: atom_id res chain seq x y z
N MET A 1 20.76 -1.13 -15.20
CA MET A 1 19.93 -2.35 -15.01
C MET A 1 19.95 -2.75 -13.55
N ARG A 2 18.79 -3.09 -12.94
CA ARG A 2 18.80 -3.67 -11.59
C ARG A 2 19.54 -5.00 -11.62
N ASN A 3 20.49 -5.18 -10.70
CA ASN A 3 21.24 -6.43 -10.56
C ASN A 3 20.27 -7.62 -10.35
N ILE A 4 20.35 -8.63 -11.22
CA ILE A 4 19.47 -9.82 -11.19
C ILE A 4 19.54 -10.56 -9.86
N HIS A 5 20.70 -10.55 -9.19
CA HIS A 5 20.87 -11.14 -7.86
C HIS A 5 20.05 -10.40 -6.80
N THR A 6 20.02 -9.06 -6.86
CA THR A 6 19.20 -8.24 -5.97
C THR A 6 17.72 -8.52 -6.19
N ILE A 7 17.28 -8.58 -7.45
CA ILE A 7 15.89 -8.91 -7.79
C ILE A 7 15.52 -10.28 -7.21
N ARG A 8 16.28 -11.33 -7.51
CA ARG A 8 16.03 -12.70 -7.00
C ARG A 8 15.97 -12.73 -5.47
N ARG A 9 16.86 -12.00 -4.79
CA ARG A 9 16.86 -11.90 -3.32
C ARG A 9 15.60 -11.22 -2.79
N ILE A 10 15.11 -10.17 -3.46
CA ILE A 10 13.85 -9.51 -3.11
C ILE A 10 12.67 -10.48 -3.34
N VAL A 11 12.58 -11.13 -4.51
CA VAL A 11 11.54 -12.13 -4.82
C VAL A 11 11.49 -13.19 -3.72
N ALA A 12 12.63 -13.79 -3.40
CA ALA A 12 12.72 -14.87 -2.42
C ALA A 12 12.33 -14.37 -1.02
N THR A 13 12.77 -13.17 -0.63
CA THR A 13 12.36 -12.56 0.64
C THR A 13 10.85 -12.38 0.69
N MET A 14 10.25 -11.79 -0.35
CA MET A 14 8.82 -11.56 -0.43
C MET A 14 8.03 -12.87 -0.44
N ALA A 15 8.45 -13.85 -1.24
CA ALA A 15 7.80 -15.14 -1.34
C ALA A 15 7.85 -15.91 -0.01
N ASN A 16 8.99 -15.89 0.70
CA ASN A 16 9.10 -16.49 2.03
C ASN A 16 8.17 -15.81 3.05
N ARG A 17 8.06 -14.48 3.00
CA ARG A 17 7.14 -13.73 3.85
C ARG A 17 5.68 -14.07 3.55
N LEU A 18 5.30 -14.12 2.27
CA LEU A 18 3.96 -14.52 1.81
C LEU A 18 3.62 -15.98 2.20
N LYS A 19 4.59 -16.90 2.11
CA LYS A 19 4.43 -18.30 2.54
C LYS A 19 4.09 -18.38 4.03
N LYS A 20 4.79 -17.62 4.88
CA LYS A 20 4.51 -17.54 6.33
C LYS A 20 3.11 -17.03 6.64
N MET A 21 2.46 -16.34 5.72
CA MET A 21 1.09 -15.85 5.84
C MET A 21 0.04 -16.86 5.34
N GLY A 22 0.44 -18.09 5.02
CA GLY A 22 -0.48 -19.17 4.61
C GLY A 22 -0.62 -19.36 3.09
N LEU A 23 0.13 -18.64 2.26
CA LEU A 23 0.16 -18.94 0.83
C LEU A 23 1.00 -20.19 0.56
N THR A 24 0.60 -20.98 -0.44
CA THR A 24 1.47 -22.03 -0.98
C THR A 24 2.73 -21.41 -1.56
N LEU A 25 3.84 -22.16 -1.54
CA LEU A 25 5.13 -21.69 -2.05
C LEU A 25 5.02 -21.17 -3.49
N SER A 26 4.32 -21.91 -4.36
CA SER A 26 4.10 -21.53 -5.77
C SER A 26 3.30 -20.22 -5.88
N ALA A 27 2.21 -20.07 -5.12
CA ALA A 27 1.41 -18.84 -5.13
C ALA A 27 2.21 -17.63 -4.62
N ALA A 28 3.02 -17.83 -3.57
CA ALA A 28 3.86 -16.79 -2.99
C ALA A 28 4.92 -16.29 -3.99
N PHE A 29 5.62 -17.19 -4.67
CA PHE A 29 6.59 -16.83 -5.71
C PHE A 29 5.94 -16.16 -6.92
N LYS A 30 4.78 -16.66 -7.39
CA LYS A 30 4.04 -16.03 -8.49
C LYS A 30 3.62 -14.60 -8.15
N LYS A 31 3.11 -14.35 -6.94
CA LYS A 31 2.74 -13.00 -6.47
C LYS A 31 3.95 -12.08 -6.30
N ALA A 32 5.04 -12.57 -5.69
CA ALA A 32 6.28 -11.81 -5.55
C ALA A 32 6.88 -11.43 -6.92
N TRP A 33 6.85 -12.37 -7.88
CA TRP A 33 7.32 -12.13 -9.23
C TRP A 33 6.42 -11.15 -10.00
N ALA A 34 5.10 -11.24 -9.86
CA ALA A 34 4.16 -10.31 -10.48
C ALA A 34 4.43 -8.86 -10.04
N LEU A 35 4.60 -8.64 -8.74
CA LEU A 35 4.99 -7.35 -8.16
C LEU A 35 6.27 -6.79 -8.79
N ILE A 36 7.27 -7.65 -8.99
CA ILE A 36 8.59 -7.28 -9.54
C ILE A 36 8.57 -7.05 -11.04
N LYS A 37 7.73 -7.77 -11.78
CA LYS A 37 7.54 -7.58 -13.23
C LYS A 37 6.72 -6.33 -13.56
N GLY A 38 6.51 -5.44 -12.60
CA GLY A 38 5.76 -4.20 -12.78
C GLY A 38 4.26 -4.41 -12.91
N LYS A 39 3.71 -5.58 -12.56
CA LYS A 39 2.27 -5.71 -12.41
C LYS A 39 1.87 -5.04 -11.10
N ALA A 40 1.08 -3.98 -11.20
CA ALA A 40 0.55 -3.30 -10.04
C ALA A 40 -0.36 -4.23 -9.25
N ILE A 41 -0.21 -4.26 -7.92
CA ILE A 41 -1.19 -4.92 -7.04
C ILE A 41 -2.12 -3.87 -6.47
N GLU A 42 -3.38 -4.23 -6.28
CA GLU A 42 -4.34 -3.41 -5.55
C GLU A 42 -4.29 -3.76 -4.07
N SER A 43 -4.34 -2.72 -3.23
CA SER A 43 -4.44 -2.88 -1.80
C SER A 43 -5.41 -1.85 -1.22
N LYS A 44 -6.20 -2.30 -0.23
CA LYS A 44 -7.01 -1.40 0.58
C LYS A 44 -6.12 -0.66 1.58
N ILE A 45 -6.44 0.59 1.88
CA ILE A 45 -5.83 1.31 3.01
C ILE A 45 -6.51 0.84 4.31
N ALA A 46 -5.72 0.41 5.28
CA ALA A 46 -6.19 0.03 6.61
C ALA A 46 -6.29 1.25 7.55
N GLY A 47 -7.19 1.19 8.54
CA GLY A 47 -7.31 2.21 9.58
C GLY A 47 -8.05 3.50 9.15
N VAL A 48 -8.78 3.46 8.04
CA VAL A 48 -9.48 4.63 7.47
C VAL A 48 -10.74 5.06 8.22
N THR A 49 -11.18 4.32 9.23
CA THR A 49 -12.36 4.65 10.05
C THR A 49 -12.05 5.56 11.23
N LYS A 50 -10.77 5.70 11.62
CA LYS A 50 -10.38 6.48 12.82
C LYS A 50 -10.31 7.98 12.53
N GLY A 51 -10.90 8.80 13.41
CA GLY A 51 -10.83 10.27 13.34
C GLY A 51 -11.50 10.85 12.09
N ASN A 52 -10.96 11.94 11.55
CA ASN A 52 -11.55 12.65 10.40
C ASN A 52 -11.34 11.97 9.04
N ARG A 53 -10.89 10.72 9.03
CA ARG A 53 -10.55 9.97 7.81
C ARG A 53 -11.75 9.66 6.92
N GLN A 54 -12.92 9.37 7.49
CA GLN A 54 -14.15 9.18 6.70
C GLN A 54 -14.58 10.46 5.98
N LYS A 55 -14.47 11.62 6.64
CA LYS A 55 -14.71 12.93 6.01
C LYS A 55 -13.70 13.21 4.89
N ALA A 56 -12.42 12.87 5.11
CA ALA A 56 -11.39 13.01 4.10
C ALA A 56 -11.67 12.12 2.87
N LEU A 57 -12.05 10.86 3.08
CA LEU A 57 -12.43 9.94 1.99
C LEU A 57 -13.66 10.41 1.22
N HIS A 58 -14.68 10.91 1.93
CA HIS A 58 -15.83 11.51 1.27
C HIS A 58 -15.41 12.69 0.38
N ARG A 59 -14.55 13.59 0.89
CA ARG A 59 -14.04 14.71 0.10
C ARG A 59 -13.21 14.27 -1.12
N LEU A 60 -12.40 13.21 -0.97
CA LEU A 60 -11.66 12.61 -2.09
C LEU A 60 -12.60 12.09 -3.18
N LEU A 61 -13.71 11.46 -2.79
CA LEU A 61 -14.70 10.94 -3.72
C LEU A 61 -15.47 12.04 -4.46
N THR A 62 -15.85 13.12 -3.77
CA THR A 62 -16.78 14.12 -4.32
C THR A 62 -16.11 15.30 -5.01
N HIS A 63 -14.88 15.67 -4.63
CA HIS A 63 -14.24 16.91 -5.13
C HIS A 63 -13.01 16.69 -6.00
N TYR A 64 -12.49 15.46 -6.08
CA TYR A 64 -11.21 15.22 -6.74
C TYR A 64 -11.23 13.98 -7.62
N THR A 65 -10.44 14.02 -8.69
CA THR A 65 -10.17 12.86 -9.53
C THR A 65 -8.96 12.09 -9.02
N PRO A 66 -8.84 10.77 -9.28
CA PRO A 66 -7.71 9.98 -8.82
C PRO A 66 -6.33 10.54 -9.20
N ASN A 67 -6.22 11.16 -10.38
CA ASN A 67 -4.97 11.74 -10.88
C ASN A 67 -4.52 12.99 -10.10
N GLN A 68 -5.42 13.65 -9.37
CA GLN A 68 -5.11 14.79 -8.51
C GLN A 68 -4.60 14.36 -7.13
N VAL A 69 -4.71 13.06 -6.79
CA VAL A 69 -4.33 12.50 -5.49
C VAL A 69 -2.95 11.87 -5.60
N ASN A 70 -1.96 12.56 -5.05
CA ASN A 70 -0.61 12.05 -4.87
C ASN A 70 -0.58 11.11 -3.67
N VAL A 71 0.04 9.94 -3.82
CA VAL A 71 0.15 8.93 -2.76
C VAL A 71 1.59 8.46 -2.65
N TRP A 72 2.10 8.37 -1.43
CA TRP A 72 3.39 7.76 -1.15
C TRP A 72 3.35 6.99 0.17
N LEU A 73 4.40 6.21 0.40
CA LEU A 73 4.54 5.34 1.55
C LEU A 73 5.66 5.84 2.45
N GLU A 74 5.41 5.81 3.76
CA GLU A 74 6.41 6.16 4.77
C GLU A 74 6.55 5.01 5.78
N ARG A 75 7.80 4.65 6.10
CA ARG A 75 8.07 3.64 7.13
C ARG A 75 7.83 4.23 8.51
N ASP A 76 6.87 3.66 9.23
CA ASP A 76 6.56 4.02 10.61
C ASP A 76 7.25 3.03 11.54
N LYS A 77 8.55 3.22 11.79
CA LYS A 77 9.36 2.34 12.66
C LYS A 77 9.04 2.50 14.14
N ALA A 78 8.41 3.62 14.52
CA ALA A 78 8.01 3.91 15.90
C ALA A 78 6.60 3.39 16.22
N ASN A 79 5.95 2.68 15.29
CA ASN A 79 4.62 2.15 15.51
C ASN A 79 4.62 1.09 16.62
N LEU A 80 3.85 1.34 17.68
CA LEU A 80 3.81 0.47 18.87
C LEU A 80 3.07 -0.86 18.63
N HIS A 81 2.35 -1.02 17.52
CA HIS A 81 1.51 -2.19 17.26
C HIS A 81 2.04 -3.08 16.14
N ASP A 82 2.75 -2.53 15.15
CA ASP A 82 3.34 -3.27 14.04
C ASP A 82 4.70 -2.67 13.64
N ASN A 83 5.79 -3.39 13.94
CA ASN A 83 7.15 -2.98 13.58
C ASN A 83 7.36 -2.86 12.04
N ASN A 84 6.48 -3.48 11.25
CA ASN A 84 6.48 -3.41 9.80
C ASN A 84 5.55 -2.32 9.26
N ALA A 85 4.97 -1.48 10.12
CA ALA A 85 4.01 -0.47 9.71
C ALA A 85 4.55 0.42 8.59
N VAL A 86 3.71 0.59 7.56
CA VAL A 86 3.94 1.48 6.43
C VAL A 86 2.74 2.38 6.33
N ALA A 87 2.92 3.65 6.66
CA ALA A 87 1.88 4.66 6.55
C ALA A 87 1.61 5.00 5.08
N VAL A 88 0.35 5.21 4.75
CA VAL A 88 -0.10 5.70 3.45
C VAL A 88 -0.37 7.20 3.60
N MET A 89 0.47 7.99 2.96
CA MET A 89 0.37 9.44 2.93
C MET A 89 -0.29 9.87 1.63
N ILE A 90 -1.17 10.87 1.73
CA ILE A 90 -1.86 11.44 0.58
C ILE A 90 -1.70 12.96 0.56
N SER A 91 -1.71 13.55 -0.63
CA SER A 91 -1.80 14.99 -0.86
C SER A 91 -2.63 15.22 -2.13
N VAL A 92 -3.41 16.29 -2.17
CA VAL A 92 -4.23 16.64 -3.34
C VAL A 92 -3.79 17.98 -3.88
N ASN A 93 -3.48 18.07 -5.18
CA ASN A 93 -3.06 19.33 -5.82
C ASN A 93 -1.99 20.12 -5.03
N ARG A 94 -1.01 19.43 -4.42
CA ARG A 94 0.04 19.99 -3.55
C ARG A 94 -0.43 20.50 -2.19
N SER A 95 -1.58 20.03 -1.69
CA SER A 95 -1.99 20.26 -0.30
C SER A 95 -1.00 19.67 0.68
N VAL A 96 -1.15 20.05 1.96
CA VAL A 96 -0.44 19.42 3.06
C VAL A 96 -0.65 17.90 3.05
N ALA A 97 0.41 17.16 3.37
CA ALA A 97 0.38 15.71 3.47
C ALA A 97 -0.55 15.27 4.60
N TYR A 98 -1.40 14.28 4.32
CA TYR A 98 -2.33 13.71 5.27
C TYR A 98 -2.13 12.21 5.41
N LYS A 99 -2.00 11.72 6.65
CA LYS A 99 -1.86 10.29 6.95
C LYS A 99 -3.21 9.59 6.83
N MET A 100 -3.48 9.06 5.63
CA MET A 100 -4.76 8.42 5.33
C MET A 100 -4.95 7.13 6.12
N GLY A 101 -3.88 6.39 6.37
CA GLY A 101 -3.93 5.13 7.09
C GLY A 101 -2.64 4.36 6.93
N TYR A 102 -2.74 3.04 6.89
CA TYR A 102 -1.59 2.14 6.77
C TYR A 102 -1.81 1.11 5.68
N ILE A 103 -0.72 0.56 5.17
CA ILE A 103 -0.76 -0.71 4.44
C ILE A 103 -1.27 -1.79 5.41
N PRO A 104 -2.21 -2.66 5.00
CA PRO A 104 -2.66 -3.77 5.85
C PRO A 104 -1.48 -4.58 6.36
N SER A 105 -1.46 -4.95 7.64
CA SER A 105 -0.30 -5.57 8.33
C SER A 105 0.28 -6.76 7.58
N ASN A 106 -0.59 -7.59 7.01
CA ASN A 106 -0.25 -8.74 6.20
C ASN A 106 0.62 -8.35 4.98
N LEU A 107 0.27 -7.26 4.28
CA LEU A 107 1.05 -6.72 3.17
C LEU A 107 2.23 -5.86 3.67
N ALA A 108 2.07 -5.14 4.78
CA ALA A 108 3.11 -4.30 5.37
C ALA A 108 4.35 -5.12 5.75
N TYR A 109 4.14 -6.36 6.21
CA TYR A 109 5.21 -7.32 6.41
C TYR A 109 6.04 -7.54 5.15
N VAL A 110 5.49 -7.50 3.94
CA VAL A 110 6.30 -7.63 2.71
C VAL A 110 6.89 -6.29 2.28
N ILE A 111 6.06 -5.24 2.28
CA ILE A 111 6.41 -3.91 1.76
C ILE A 111 7.49 -3.23 2.60
N SER A 112 7.46 -3.39 3.93
CA SER A 112 8.48 -2.82 4.83
C SER A 112 9.91 -3.20 4.44
N ALA A 113 10.17 -4.47 4.13
CA ALA A 113 11.50 -4.92 3.69
C ALA A 113 11.94 -4.35 2.34
N ILE A 114 10.99 -4.01 1.46
CA ILE A 114 11.29 -3.37 0.17
C ILE A 114 11.70 -1.91 0.44
N VAL A 115 10.90 -1.20 1.23
CA VAL A 115 11.16 0.21 1.56
C VAL A 115 12.42 0.37 2.40
N ASP A 116 12.67 -0.51 3.37
CA ASP A 116 13.89 -0.51 4.20
C ASP A 116 15.18 -0.75 3.38
N LYS A 117 15.07 -1.35 2.19
CA LYS A 117 16.17 -1.51 1.23
C LYS A 117 16.32 -0.33 0.26
N GLY A 118 15.56 0.75 0.44
CA GLY A 118 15.60 1.93 -0.42
C GLY A 118 14.95 1.72 -1.79
N ILE A 119 14.21 0.63 -1.99
CA ILE A 119 13.55 0.36 -3.27
C ILE A 119 12.27 1.17 -3.33
N ARG A 120 12.16 2.06 -4.33
CA ARG A 120 11.00 2.93 -4.50
C ARG A 120 9.82 2.16 -5.08
N LEU A 121 8.68 2.21 -4.40
CA LEU A 121 7.41 1.72 -4.91
C LEU A 121 6.64 2.89 -5.51
N LYS A 122 6.27 2.78 -6.78
CA LYS A 122 5.27 3.66 -7.37
C LYS A 122 3.93 3.31 -6.74
N THR A 123 3.34 4.28 -6.06
CA THR A 123 2.03 4.15 -5.43
C THR A 123 1.07 5.11 -6.10
N THR A 124 -0.11 4.63 -6.49
CA THR A 124 -1.14 5.51 -7.07
C THR A 124 -2.45 5.35 -6.34
N PHE A 125 -3.20 6.45 -6.22
CA PHE A 125 -4.59 6.37 -5.78
C PHE A 125 -5.42 5.73 -6.90
N LYS A 126 -6.29 4.78 -6.54
CA LYS A 126 -7.22 4.17 -7.50
C LYS A 126 -8.61 4.77 -7.34
N GLU A 127 -9.23 4.57 -6.18
CA GLU A 127 -10.61 4.97 -5.94
C GLU A 127 -10.98 4.93 -4.45
N VAL A 128 -12.08 5.60 -4.10
CA VAL A 128 -12.80 5.39 -2.84
C VAL A 128 -13.86 4.31 -3.07
N ARG A 129 -13.95 3.34 -2.16
CA ARG A 129 -15.02 2.31 -2.14
C ARG A 129 -15.88 2.47 -0.89
N GLY A 130 -16.96 1.69 -0.77
CA GLY A 130 -17.67 1.54 0.49
C GLY A 130 -18.77 2.56 0.78
N HIS A 131 -19.60 2.85 -0.21
CA HIS A 131 -20.70 3.81 -0.12
C HIS A 131 -21.97 3.30 -0.82
N TYR A 132 -22.10 1.96 -0.94
CA TYR A 132 -23.20 1.33 -1.67
C TYR A 132 -24.52 1.38 -0.90
N THR A 133 -24.46 1.51 0.44
CA THR A 133 -25.64 1.60 1.31
C THR A 133 -25.46 2.69 2.35
N LYS A 134 -26.59 3.22 2.85
CA LYS A 134 -26.60 4.15 3.98
C LYS A 134 -25.90 3.47 5.18
N TYR A 135 -25.00 4.20 5.84
CA TYR A 135 -24.16 3.74 6.98
C TYR A 135 -22.96 2.85 6.64
N MET A 136 -22.67 2.58 5.36
CA MET A 136 -21.43 1.92 5.00
C MET A 136 -20.23 2.88 5.13
N ASN A 137 -19.13 2.39 5.72
CA ASN A 137 -17.91 3.17 5.83
C ASN A 137 -17.15 3.19 4.49
N TYR A 138 -16.63 4.37 4.16
CA TYR A 138 -15.73 4.56 3.02
C TYR A 138 -14.40 3.82 3.25
N GLY A 139 -13.95 3.14 2.21
CA GLY A 139 -12.62 2.58 2.04
C GLY A 139 -11.84 3.31 0.95
N ALA A 140 -10.53 3.14 0.90
CA ALA A 140 -9.69 3.61 -0.20
C ALA A 140 -8.84 2.48 -0.75
N VAL A 141 -8.66 2.49 -2.07
CA VAL A 141 -7.83 1.53 -2.80
C VAL A 141 -6.67 2.26 -3.44
N ILE A 142 -5.48 1.71 -3.29
CA ILE A 142 -4.25 2.16 -3.93
C ILE A 142 -3.67 1.04 -4.78
N THR A 143 -2.87 1.40 -5.77
CA THR A 143 -2.03 0.45 -6.48
C THR A 143 -0.59 0.57 -6.02
N LEU A 144 0.11 -0.56 -5.94
CA LEU A 144 1.52 -0.65 -5.60
C LEU A 144 2.25 -1.35 -6.73
N GLN A 145 3.26 -0.67 -7.27
CA GLN A 145 4.09 -1.17 -8.36
C GLN A 145 5.54 -0.91 -8.00
N LEU A 146 6.42 -1.88 -8.25
CA LEU A 146 7.86 -1.60 -8.20
C LEU A 146 8.22 -0.69 -9.37
N SER A 147 8.56 0.56 -9.05
CA SER A 147 9.23 1.47 -9.99
C SER A 147 10.61 0.94 -10.25
#